data_AF-A0A941CEJ0-F1
#
_entry.id   AF-A0A941CEJ0-F1
#
_cell.length_a   1.000
_cell.length_b   1.000
_cell.length_c   1.000
_cell.angle_alpha   90.00
_cell.angle_beta   90.00
_cell.angle_gamma   90.00
#
_symmetry.space_group_name_H-M   'P 1'
#
loop_
_entity.id
_entity.type
_entity.pdbx_description
1 polymer ?
#
loop_
_entity_poly.entity_id
_entity_poly.type
_entity_poly.pdbx_seq_one_letter_code
_entity_poly.pdbx_strand_id
1 'polypeptide(L)'
;MRAFILETIYEWSKIPYQKWFKKNTPWDISLKTLLQYPKESLGFHLGCFLLKHDFSPQPKLENHDVFHVLTDIGISVPEEVAMQYYLLGNGKRSLYLLSVIFLGTLLYPDKLKLFRKAYRTGKAAYTFHQLDYQKLLHKDIQILQTTFLISPLWK
;
A
#
# COMPACT_ATOMS: atom_id res chain seq x y z
N MET A 1 17.50 -1.12 16.04
CA MET A 1 18.45 -0.31 15.23
C MET A 1 18.05 -0.22 13.77
N ARG A 2 17.87 -1.34 13.03
CA ARG A 2 17.50 -1.31 11.59
C ARG A 2 16.16 -0.64 11.30
N ALA A 3 15.12 -0.97 12.08
CA ALA A 3 13.79 -0.37 11.95
C ALA A 3 13.83 1.15 12.15
N PHE A 4 14.50 1.60 13.22
CA PHE A 4 14.66 3.03 13.52
C PHE A 4 15.33 3.84 12.40
N ILE A 5 16.36 3.29 11.74
CA ILE A 5 17.04 3.96 10.61
C ILE A 5 16.06 4.13 9.44
N LEU A 6 15.27 3.09 9.14
CA LEU A 6 14.30 3.13 8.05
C LEU A 6 13.08 3.99 8.37
N GLU A 7 12.58 3.97 9.60
CA GLU A 7 11.55 4.90 10.07
C GLU A 7 12.03 6.34 9.96
N THR A 8 13.28 6.62 10.37
CA THR A 8 13.88 7.96 10.22
C THR A 8 13.97 8.38 8.75
N ILE A 9 14.45 7.50 7.88
CA ILE A 9 14.52 7.75 6.43
C ILE A 9 13.12 7.90 5.83
N TYR A 10 12.16 7.09 6.28
CA TYR A 10 10.77 7.15 5.84
C TYR A 10 10.14 8.49 6.19
N GLU A 11 10.21 8.91 7.46
CA GLU A 11 9.69 10.21 7.90
C GLU A 11 10.37 11.37 7.18
N TRP A 12 11.70 11.31 7.00
CA TRP A 12 12.45 12.34 6.29
C TRP A 12 12.18 12.37 4.78
N SER A 13 11.85 11.23 4.16
CA SER A 13 11.57 11.14 2.71
C SER A 13 10.11 11.43 2.36
N LYS A 14 9.19 11.18 3.30
CA LYS A 14 7.74 11.39 3.16
C LYS A 14 7.38 12.85 2.95
N ILE A 15 7.95 13.76 3.75
CA ILE A 15 7.66 15.21 3.68
C ILE A 15 8.09 15.82 2.32
N PRO A 16 9.33 15.59 1.83
CA PRO A 16 9.74 15.98 0.47
C PRO A 16 8.87 15.38 -0.64
N TYR A 17 8.58 14.08 -0.56
CA TYR A 17 7.89 13.35 -1.61
C TYR A 17 6.42 13.80 -1.75
N GLN A 18 5.71 13.97 -0.63
CA GLN A 18 4.35 14.50 -0.61
C GLN A 18 4.29 15.95 -1.14
N LYS A 19 5.29 16.78 -0.80
CA LYS A 19 5.31 18.20 -1.15
C LYS A 19 5.68 18.45 -2.62
N TRP A 20 6.63 17.69 -3.17
CA TRP A 20 7.19 17.99 -4.50
C TRP A 20 6.80 17.01 -5.61
N PHE A 21 6.40 15.78 -5.27
CA PHE A 21 6.19 14.73 -6.28
C PHE A 21 4.74 14.21 -6.38
N LYS A 22 3.90 14.37 -5.34
CA LYS A 22 2.47 13.99 -5.42
C LYS A 22 1.56 15.16 -5.79
N LYS A 23 1.10 15.14 -7.04
CA LYS A 23 0.10 16.06 -7.61
C LYS A 23 -1.36 15.70 -7.29
N ASN A 24 -1.62 14.55 -6.66
CA ASN A 24 -3.00 14.12 -6.37
C ASN A 24 -3.64 15.04 -5.34
N THR A 25 -4.92 15.36 -5.56
CA THR A 25 -5.77 16.01 -4.56
C THR A 25 -6.08 15.00 -3.45
N PRO A 26 -6.01 15.40 -2.17
CA PRO A 26 -6.52 14.59 -1.07
C PRO A 26 -7.96 14.18 -1.37
N TRP A 27 -8.37 13.00 -0.92
CA TRP A 27 -9.75 12.53 -1.17
C TRP A 27 -10.81 13.34 -0.42
N ASP A 28 -10.41 14.00 0.67
CA ASP A 28 -11.30 14.74 1.58
C ASP A 28 -12.44 13.88 2.16
N ILE A 29 -12.13 12.60 2.44
CA ILE A 29 -13.05 11.63 3.02
C ILE A 29 -12.62 11.34 4.45
N SER A 30 -13.52 11.56 5.41
CA SER A 30 -13.25 11.28 6.82
C SER A 30 -13.29 9.78 7.13
N LEU A 31 -12.58 9.36 8.18
CA LEU A 31 -12.66 7.99 8.70
C LEU A 31 -14.11 7.58 9.03
N LYS A 32 -14.89 8.50 9.60
CA LYS A 32 -16.32 8.28 9.90
C LYS A 32 -17.12 7.98 8.63
N THR A 33 -16.83 8.68 7.54
CA THR A 33 -17.46 8.44 6.23
C THR A 33 -17.06 7.08 5.67
N LEU A 34 -15.78 6.70 5.76
CA LEU A 34 -15.30 5.38 5.32
C LEU A 34 -16.03 4.23 6.03
N LEU A 35 -16.21 4.35 7.34
CA LEU A 35 -16.90 3.34 8.16
C LEU A 35 -18.43 3.26 7.90
N GLN A 36 -19.00 4.19 7.14
CA GLN A 36 -20.42 4.17 6.73
C GLN A 36 -20.65 3.47 5.39
N TYR A 37 -19.60 3.11 4.64
CA TYR A 37 -19.75 2.32 3.42
C TYR A 37 -20.27 0.89 3.74
N PRO A 38 -20.83 0.18 2.74
CA PRO A 38 -21.24 -1.22 2.93
C PRO A 38 -20.08 -2.08 3.45
N LYS A 39 -20.38 -3.02 4.36
CA LYS A 39 -19.35 -3.81 5.07
C LYS A 39 -18.39 -4.55 4.15
N GLU A 40 -18.89 -5.07 3.03
CA GLU A 40 -18.06 -5.80 2.05
C GLU A 40 -17.22 -4.88 1.15
N SER A 41 -17.43 -3.56 1.23
CA SER A 41 -16.80 -2.62 0.32
C SER A 41 -15.35 -2.29 0.69
N LEU A 42 -14.60 -1.85 -0.31
CA LEU A 42 -13.24 -1.36 -0.16
C LEU A 42 -13.15 -0.20 0.85
N GLY A 43 -14.09 0.74 0.78
CA GLY A 43 -14.15 1.91 1.65
C GLY A 43 -14.33 1.55 3.12
N PHE A 44 -15.21 0.59 3.42
CA PHE A 44 -15.40 0.11 4.79
C PHE A 44 -14.12 -0.56 5.32
N HIS A 45 -13.52 -1.45 4.52
CA HIS A 45 -12.28 -2.13 4.89
C HIS A 45 -11.10 -1.17 5.05
N LEU A 46 -11.01 -0.13 4.22
CA LEU A 46 -10.04 0.94 4.37
C LEU A 46 -10.26 1.71 5.68
N GLY A 47 -11.51 2.02 6.02
CA GLY A 47 -11.86 2.63 7.30
C GLY A 47 -11.42 1.75 8.48
N CYS A 48 -11.68 0.45 8.43
CA CYS A 48 -11.24 -0.50 9.45
C CYS A 48 -9.71 -0.56 9.56
N PHE A 49 -8.99 -0.57 8.44
CA PHE A 49 -7.52 -0.57 8.41
C PHE A 49 -6.96 0.69 9.08
N LEU A 50 -7.45 1.87 8.71
CA LEU A 50 -7.01 3.14 9.30
C LEU A 50 -7.31 3.21 10.79
N LEU A 51 -8.51 2.79 11.21
CA LEU A 51 -8.90 2.74 12.62
C LEU A 51 -8.01 1.77 13.43
N LYS A 52 -7.71 0.59 12.88
CA LYS A 52 -6.89 -0.43 13.55
C LYS A 52 -5.46 0.06 13.83
N HIS A 53 -4.91 0.88 12.95
CA HIS A 53 -3.55 1.39 13.06
C HIS A 53 -3.46 2.80 13.65
N ASP A 54 -4.59 3.34 14.14
CA ASP A 54 -4.73 4.68 14.70
C ASP A 54 -4.21 5.77 13.74
N PHE A 55 -4.46 5.55 12.45
CA PHE A 55 -4.05 6.46 11.38
C PHE A 55 -5.21 7.37 10.98
N SER A 56 -4.92 8.67 10.91
CA SER A 56 -5.74 9.58 10.11
C SER A 56 -5.49 9.31 8.62
N PRO A 57 -6.51 9.33 7.74
CA PRO A 57 -6.29 9.32 6.29
C PRO A 57 -5.24 10.35 5.91
N GLN A 58 -4.10 9.90 5.39
CA GLN A 58 -2.99 10.80 5.09
C GLN A 58 -3.21 11.41 3.71
N PRO A 59 -3.34 12.75 3.62
CA PRO A 59 -3.60 13.42 2.36
C PRO A 59 -2.59 12.98 1.29
N LYS A 60 -3.11 12.58 0.13
CA LYS A 60 -2.35 12.12 -1.06
C LYS A 60 -1.71 10.74 -0.92
N LEU A 61 -1.83 10.04 0.21
CA LEU A 61 -1.33 8.67 0.40
C LEU A 61 -2.45 7.63 0.47
N GLU A 62 -3.70 8.02 0.26
CA GLU A 62 -4.88 7.15 0.42
C GLU A 62 -4.85 5.94 -0.53
N ASN A 63 -4.38 6.13 -1.77
CA ASN A 63 -4.15 5.03 -2.71
C ASN A 63 -3.15 3.98 -2.18
N HIS A 64 -2.17 4.41 -1.38
CA HIS A 64 -1.20 3.49 -0.78
C HIS A 64 -1.84 2.65 0.32
N ASP A 65 -2.64 3.28 1.18
CA ASP A 65 -3.38 2.60 2.25
C ASP A 65 -4.34 1.53 1.67
N VAL A 66 -4.94 1.79 0.50
CA VAL A 66 -5.73 0.81 -0.23
C VAL A 66 -4.94 -0.44 -0.62
N PHE A 67 -3.64 -0.33 -0.92
CA PHE A 67 -2.85 -1.51 -1.27
C PHE A 67 -2.70 -2.47 -0.08
N HIS A 68 -2.59 -1.95 1.15
CA HIS A 68 -2.57 -2.78 2.35
C HIS A 68 -3.86 -3.61 2.45
N VAL A 69 -5.00 -2.96 2.23
CA VAL A 69 -6.32 -3.59 2.26
C VAL A 69 -6.46 -4.66 1.17
N LEU A 70 -6.07 -4.35 -0.07
CA LEU A 70 -6.25 -5.29 -1.20
C LEU A 70 -5.31 -6.49 -1.15
N THR A 71 -4.08 -6.30 -0.65
CA THR A 71 -3.01 -7.32 -0.65
C THR A 71 -2.79 -7.99 0.71
N ASP A 72 -3.49 -7.54 1.75
CA ASP A 72 -3.35 -8.00 3.14
C ASP A 72 -1.92 -7.86 3.69
N ILE A 73 -1.14 -6.91 3.18
CA ILE A 73 0.22 -6.65 3.66
C ILE A 73 0.14 -5.64 4.81
N GLY A 74 0.78 -5.91 5.94
CA GLY A 74 0.80 -5.03 7.10
C GLY A 74 1.71 -3.80 6.93
N ILE A 75 1.95 -3.12 8.06
CA ILE A 75 2.67 -1.84 8.12
C ILE A 75 4.07 -1.95 8.76
N SER A 76 4.54 -3.15 9.08
CA SER A 76 5.91 -3.30 9.58
C SER A 76 6.92 -2.95 8.48
N VAL A 77 8.13 -2.54 8.86
CA VAL A 77 9.14 -2.13 7.89
C VAL A 77 9.41 -3.21 6.80
N PRO A 78 9.56 -4.51 7.12
CA PRO A 78 9.69 -5.54 6.09
C PRO A 78 8.44 -5.69 5.21
N GLU A 79 7.24 -5.46 5.75
CA GLU A 79 5.99 -5.53 4.99
C GLU A 79 5.85 -4.33 4.03
N GLU A 80 6.24 -3.12 4.44
CA GLU A 80 6.30 -1.96 3.54
C GLU A 80 7.27 -2.19 2.38
N VAL A 81 8.43 -2.79 2.65
CA VAL A 81 9.37 -3.20 1.58
C VAL A 81 8.74 -4.27 0.69
N ALA A 82 8.08 -5.27 1.28
CA ALA A 82 7.37 -6.31 0.53
C ALA A 82 6.25 -5.72 -0.35
N MET A 83 5.51 -4.72 0.13
CA MET A 83 4.52 -3.97 -0.64
C MET A 83 5.15 -3.33 -1.88
N GLN A 84 6.31 -2.68 -1.73
CA GLN A 84 7.01 -2.10 -2.88
C GLN A 84 7.44 -3.17 -3.89
N TYR A 85 7.88 -4.35 -3.43
CA TYR A 85 8.16 -5.48 -4.31
C TYR A 85 6.91 -6.01 -5.02
N TYR A 86 5.78 -6.10 -4.33
CA TYR A 86 4.49 -6.48 -4.91
C TYR A 86 4.11 -5.52 -6.03
N LEU A 87 4.15 -4.22 -5.75
CA LEU A 87 3.81 -3.17 -6.72
C LEU A 87 4.80 -3.13 -7.90
N LEU A 88 6.09 -3.40 -7.65
CA LEU A 88 7.08 -3.56 -8.73
C LEU A 88 6.70 -4.73 -9.64
N GLY A 89 6.30 -5.86 -9.05
CA GLY A 89 5.80 -7.02 -9.78
C GLY A 89 4.57 -6.69 -10.62
N ASN A 90 3.65 -5.89 -10.07
CA ASN A 90 2.43 -5.46 -10.74
C ASN A 90 2.66 -4.42 -11.87
N GLY A 91 3.88 -3.88 -11.99
CA GLY A 91 4.26 -2.97 -13.07
C GLY A 91 4.51 -1.53 -12.64
N LYS A 92 4.32 -1.17 -11.36
CA LYS A 92 4.54 0.19 -10.87
C LYS A 92 6.01 0.57 -10.97
N ARG A 93 6.29 1.75 -11.53
CA ARG A 93 7.64 2.33 -11.63
C ARG A 93 7.65 3.74 -11.04
N SER A 94 8.43 3.96 -9.99
CA SER A 94 8.71 5.29 -9.44
C SER A 94 10.06 5.30 -8.74
N LEU A 95 10.70 6.47 -8.68
CA LEU A 95 11.99 6.63 -8.00
C LEU A 95 11.89 6.23 -6.52
N TYR A 96 10.81 6.64 -5.84
CA TYR A 96 10.56 6.27 -4.45
C TYR A 96 10.51 4.75 -4.25
N LEU A 97 9.74 4.04 -5.09
CA LEU A 97 9.64 2.58 -5.03
C LEU A 97 11.02 1.92 -5.20
N LEU A 98 11.80 2.38 -6.17
CA LEU A 98 13.14 1.83 -6.41
C LEU A 98 14.09 2.08 -5.24
N SER A 99 14.03 3.27 -4.62
CA SER A 99 14.82 3.61 -3.44
C SER A 99 14.47 2.72 -2.23
N VAL A 100 13.18 2.52 -1.95
CA VAL A 100 12.72 1.66 -0.85
C VAL A 100 13.12 0.21 -1.08
N ILE A 101 12.97 -0.30 -2.32
CA ILE A 101 13.44 -1.65 -2.66
C ILE A 101 14.94 -1.78 -2.43
N PHE A 102 15.74 -0.84 -2.94
CA PHE A 102 17.19 -0.88 -2.80
C PHE A 102 17.62 -0.89 -1.33
N LEU A 103 17.15 0.08 -0.53
CA LEU A 103 17.48 0.19 0.89
C LEU A 103 16.93 -0.99 1.70
N GLY A 104 15.70 -1.40 1.44
CA GLY A 104 15.06 -2.53 2.12
C GLY A 104 15.78 -3.85 1.87
N THR A 105 16.25 -4.09 0.64
CA THR A 105 17.03 -5.27 0.27
C THR A 105 18.37 -5.31 1.00
N LEU A 106 19.04 -4.15 1.06
CA LEU A 106 20.34 -4.02 1.72
C LEU A 106 20.23 -4.21 3.24
N LEU A 107 19.16 -3.68 3.86
CA LEU A 107 18.98 -3.68 5.31
C LEU A 107 18.30 -4.97 5.83
N TYR A 108 17.52 -5.67 5.00
CA TYR A 108 16.82 -6.92 5.35
C TYR A 108 17.12 -8.08 4.39
N PRO A 109 18.39 -8.51 4.27
CA PRO A 109 18.75 -9.64 3.43
C PRO A 109 18.10 -10.94 3.89
N ASP A 110 17.80 -11.07 5.18
CA ASP A 110 17.10 -12.22 5.78
C ASP A 110 15.63 -12.32 5.32
N LYS A 111 15.04 -11.23 4.80
CA LYS A 111 13.65 -11.18 4.31
C LYS A 111 13.54 -11.33 2.79
N LEU A 112 14.62 -11.64 2.07
CA LEU A 112 14.61 -11.83 0.61
C LEU A 112 13.58 -12.85 0.11
N LYS A 113 13.30 -13.92 0.89
CA LYS A 113 12.26 -14.90 0.54
C LYS A 113 10.87 -14.25 0.49
N LEU A 114 10.55 -13.39 1.46
CA LEU A 114 9.31 -12.62 1.52
C LEU A 114 9.21 -11.66 0.33
N PHE A 115 10.28 -10.91 0.05
CA PHE A 115 10.31 -9.94 -1.05
C PHE A 115 10.14 -10.62 -2.42
N ARG A 116 10.78 -11.77 -2.62
CA ARG A 116 10.60 -12.58 -3.84
C ARG A 116 9.19 -13.15 -3.95
N LYS A 117 8.56 -13.58 -2.85
CA LYS A 117 7.15 -14.00 -2.83
C LYS A 117 6.27 -12.83 -3.28
N ALA A 118 6.41 -11.67 -2.63
CA ALA A 118 5.62 -10.48 -2.94
C ALA A 118 5.74 -10.06 -4.41
N TYR A 119 6.96 -10.00 -4.96
CA TYR A 119 7.17 -9.70 -6.37
C TYR A 119 6.46 -10.68 -7.32
N ARG A 120 6.57 -11.99 -7.05
CA ARG A 120 5.92 -13.02 -7.87
C ARG A 120 4.39 -12.93 -7.79
N THR A 121 3.86 -12.72 -6.59
CA THR A 121 2.42 -12.54 -6.39
C THR A 121 1.91 -11.31 -7.13
N GLY A 122 2.60 -10.16 -7.00
CA GLY A 122 2.22 -8.95 -7.72
C GLY A 122 2.34 -9.06 -9.24
N LYS A 123 3.31 -9.83 -9.74
CA LYS A 123 3.47 -10.13 -11.17
C LYS A 123 2.36 -11.02 -11.73
N ALA A 124 1.73 -11.85 -10.90
CA ALA A 124 0.62 -12.70 -11.31
C ALA A 124 -0.73 -11.94 -11.38
N ALA A 125 -0.84 -10.81 -10.68
CA ALA A 125 -2.02 -9.95 -10.71
C ALA A 125 -2.06 -9.09 -11.98
N TYR A 126 -3.25 -8.79 -12.49
CA TYR A 126 -3.45 -7.75 -13.50
C TYR A 126 -3.11 -6.38 -12.93
N THR A 127 -2.72 -5.44 -13.79
CA THR A 127 -2.22 -4.13 -13.36
C THR A 127 -3.34 -3.33 -12.67
N PHE A 128 -3.22 -3.14 -11.35
CA PHE A 128 -4.18 -2.41 -10.51
C PHE A 128 -3.58 -1.14 -9.88
N HIS A 129 -2.25 -1.00 -9.86
CA HIS A 129 -1.57 0.10 -9.16
C HIS A 129 -1.94 1.52 -9.66
N GLN A 130 -2.56 1.64 -10.83
CA GLN A 130 -2.94 2.87 -11.52
C GLN A 130 -4.43 3.22 -11.40
N LEU A 131 -5.23 2.38 -10.74
CA LEU A 131 -6.68 2.61 -10.60
C LEU A 131 -6.99 3.85 -9.76
N ASP A 132 -8.14 4.46 -10.05
CA ASP A 132 -8.72 5.56 -9.28
C ASP A 132 -9.56 5.00 -8.12
N TYR A 133 -8.90 4.70 -7.00
CA TYR A 133 -9.55 4.01 -5.88
C TYR A 133 -10.63 4.82 -5.18
N GLN A 134 -10.60 6.17 -5.28
CA GLN A 134 -11.65 7.00 -4.72
C GLN A 134 -13.02 6.63 -5.31
N LYS A 135 -13.05 6.34 -6.62
CA LYS A 135 -14.27 5.91 -7.33
C LYS A 135 -14.66 4.47 -7.04
N LEU A 136 -13.78 3.69 -6.42
CA LEU A 136 -13.98 2.26 -6.15
C LEU A 136 -14.33 1.96 -4.68
N LEU A 137 -14.43 2.97 -3.81
CA LEU A 137 -14.70 2.76 -2.38
C LEU A 137 -16.01 2.03 -2.07
N HIS A 138 -17.01 2.16 -2.93
CA HIS A 138 -18.29 1.45 -2.79
C HIS A 138 -18.26 0.02 -3.37
N LYS A 139 -17.21 -0.37 -4.09
CA LYS A 139 -17.09 -1.70 -4.69
C LYS A 139 -16.69 -2.71 -3.63
N ASP A 140 -17.24 -3.91 -3.77
CA ASP A 140 -16.89 -5.08 -2.97
C ASP A 140 -15.40 -5.43 -3.14
N ILE A 141 -14.73 -5.68 -2.02
CA ILE A 141 -13.29 -5.99 -2.01
C ILE A 141 -12.96 -7.31 -2.72
N GLN A 142 -13.80 -8.32 -2.58
CA GLN A 142 -13.61 -9.63 -3.22
C GLN A 142 -13.80 -9.52 -4.72
N ILE A 143 -14.74 -8.68 -5.18
CA ILE A 143 -14.91 -8.39 -6.62
C ILE A 143 -13.64 -7.75 -7.18
N LEU A 144 -13.05 -6.77 -6.48
CA LEU A 144 -11.81 -6.14 -6.92
C LEU A 144 -10.65 -7.16 -6.95
N GLN A 145 -10.50 -7.96 -5.90
CA GLN A 145 -9.44 -8.98 -5.82
C GLN A 145 -9.54 -10.01 -6.93
N THR A 146 -10.75 -10.53 -7.19
CA THR A 146 -10.99 -11.51 -8.25
C THR A 146 -10.82 -10.93 -9.64
N THR A 147 -11.35 -9.72 -9.89
CA THR A 147 -11.25 -9.04 -11.20
C THR A 147 -9.80 -8.80 -11.61
N PHE A 148 -8.95 -8.39 -10.67
CA PHE A 148 -7.54 -8.08 -10.95
C PHE A 148 -6.58 -9.21 -10.56
N LEU A 149 -7.08 -10.38 -10.19
CA LEU A 149 -6.27 -11.51 -9.68
C LEU A 149 -5.31 -11.10 -8.54
N ILE A 150 -5.74 -10.16 -7.69
CA ILE A 150 -4.97 -9.70 -6.54
C ILE A 150 -5.07 -10.77 -5.46
N SER A 151 -3.92 -11.32 -5.08
CA SER A 151 -3.83 -12.37 -4.08
C SER A 151 -3.20 -11.82 -2.79
N PRO A 152 -3.85 -12.01 -1.63
CA PRO A 152 -3.26 -11.71 -0.34
C PRO A 152 -1.89 -12.37 -0.16
N LEU A 153 -0.92 -11.65 0.41
CA LEU A 153 0.45 -12.13 0.50
C LEU A 153 0.61 -13.34 1.44
N TRP A 154 -0.29 -13.51 2.41
CA TRP A 154 -0.21 -14.56 3.44
C TRP A 154 -1.00 -15.83 3.12
N LYS A 155 -1.68 -15.87 1.97
CA LYS A 155 -2.27 -17.09 1.42
C LYS A 155 -1.22 -17.99 0.77
#